data_AF-A0AAN8HWC0-F1
#
_entry.id   AF-A0AAN8HWC0-F1
#
_cell.length_a   1.000
_cell.length_b   1.000
_cell.length_c   1.000
_cell.angle_alpha   90.00
_cell.angle_beta   90.00
_cell.angle_gamma   90.00
#
_symmetry.space_group_name_H-M   'P 1'
#
loop_
_entity.id
_entity.type
_entity.pdbx_description
1 polymer ?
#
loop_
_entity_poly.entity_id
_entity_poly.type
_entity_poly.pdbx_seq_one_letter_code
_entity_poly.pdbx_strand_id
1 'polypeptide(L)'
;MLSTASSLRDHAAFFQSETMRPANDPKERDPSHVRMLNDVLRDLEKSFILPQTPPGVYRNLLYSLPGRTPQFSVLRFSQEAVLHCNVTSRALKHNSAAKEVLCHSTMNQSLSLILRAIRSAERLVCFGMGLFENYPNDKK
;
A
#
# COMPACT_ATOMS: atom_id res chain seq x y z
N MET A 1 -5.32 0.26 11.31
CA MET A 1 -4.99 0.74 9.94
C MET A 1 -4.53 2.19 9.95
N LEU A 2 -5.34 3.14 10.41
CA LEU A 2 -4.98 4.57 10.41
C LEU A 2 -3.65 4.87 11.13
N SER A 3 -3.41 4.27 12.29
CA SER A 3 -2.13 4.39 13.00
C SER A 3 -0.93 3.93 12.15
N THR A 4 -1.02 2.77 11.48
CA THR A 4 0.05 2.27 10.60
C THR A 4 0.24 3.17 9.37
N ALA A 5 -0.85 3.71 8.81
CA ALA A 5 -0.77 4.64 7.68
C ALA A 5 -0.15 5.99 8.10
N SER A 6 -0.46 6.49 9.31
CA SER A 6 0.20 7.67 9.88
C SER A 6 1.69 7.41 10.08
N SER A 7 2.05 6.28 10.71
CA SER A 7 3.44 5.89 10.93
C SER A 7 4.23 5.82 9.62
N LEU A 8 3.67 5.17 8.58
CA LEU A 8 4.27 5.17 7.23
C LEU A 8 4.49 6.59 6.70
N ARG A 9 3.49 7.48 6.81
CA ARG A 9 3.61 8.87 6.37
C ARG A 9 4.70 9.61 7.15
N ASP A 10 4.72 9.45 8.46
CA ASP A 10 5.62 10.16 9.36
C ASP A 10 7.07 9.70 9.13
N HIS A 11 7.30 8.39 8.90
CA HIS A 11 8.61 7.87 8.48
C HIS A 11 9.00 8.33 7.07
N ALA A 12 8.07 8.31 6.11
CA ALA A 12 8.35 8.71 4.74
C ALA A 12 8.67 10.21 4.61
N ALA A 13 8.20 11.04 5.56
CA ALA A 13 8.53 12.47 5.61
C ALA A 13 10.03 12.73 5.76
N PHE A 14 10.79 11.80 6.35
CA PHE A 14 12.24 11.92 6.41
C PHE A 14 12.88 12.03 5.04
N PHE A 15 12.35 11.34 4.02
CA PHE A 15 12.90 11.43 2.67
C PHE A 15 12.81 12.84 2.07
N GLN A 16 11.99 13.71 2.65
CA GLN A 16 11.81 15.11 2.28
C GLN A 16 12.50 16.07 3.26
N SER A 17 13.17 15.56 4.30
CA SER A 17 13.84 16.36 5.33
C SER A 17 15.22 16.85 4.87
N GLU A 18 15.76 17.84 5.59
CA GLU A 18 17.12 18.35 5.34
C GLU A 18 18.21 17.28 5.56
N THR A 19 17.93 16.22 6.31
CA THR A 19 18.85 15.08 6.47
C THR A 19 19.14 14.39 5.13
N MET A 20 18.23 14.48 4.15
CA MET A 20 18.41 13.92 2.81
C MET A 20 19.10 14.86 1.82
N ARG A 21 19.47 16.08 2.23
CA ARG A 21 20.17 17.03 1.36
C ARG A 21 21.44 16.42 0.71
N PRO A 22 22.30 15.67 1.42
CA PRO A 22 23.50 15.08 0.83
C PRO A 22 23.19 14.08 -0.30
N ALA A 23 22.06 13.38 -0.25
CA ALA A 23 21.64 12.47 -1.31
C ALA A 23 21.28 13.20 -2.63
N ASN A 24 20.96 14.49 -2.54
CA ASN A 24 20.51 15.33 -3.65
C ASN A 24 21.63 16.23 -4.22
N ASP A 25 22.71 16.47 -3.47
CA ASP A 25 23.86 17.24 -3.97
C ASP A 25 24.86 16.32 -4.73
N PRO A 26 25.10 16.54 -6.04
CA PRO A 26 26.08 15.78 -6.80
C PRO A 26 27.51 15.77 -6.22
N LYS A 27 27.87 16.77 -5.41
CA LYS A 27 29.19 16.92 -4.79
C LYS A 27 29.32 16.18 -3.46
N GLU A 28 28.22 15.97 -2.75
CA GLU A 28 28.19 15.33 -1.43
C GLU A 28 27.68 13.89 -1.48
N ARG A 29 26.97 13.51 -2.54
CA ARG A 29 26.36 12.18 -2.65
C ARG A 29 27.40 11.08 -2.79
N ASP A 30 27.21 10.03 -2.01
CA ASP A 30 27.85 8.74 -2.27
C ASP A 30 27.02 7.93 -3.30
N PRO A 31 27.59 7.53 -4.44
CA PRO A 31 26.84 6.82 -5.50
C PRO A 31 26.20 5.50 -5.06
N SER A 32 26.82 4.78 -4.13
CA SER A 32 26.32 3.48 -3.65
C SER A 32 25.13 3.68 -2.72
N HIS A 33 25.20 4.65 -1.80
CA HIS A 33 24.10 4.96 -0.88
C HIS A 33 22.87 5.52 -1.61
N VAL A 34 23.09 6.43 -2.56
CA VAL A 34 22.00 6.93 -3.40
C VAL A 34 21.39 5.81 -4.24
N ARG A 35 22.20 4.84 -4.71
CA ARG A 35 21.66 3.66 -5.40
C ARG A 35 20.77 2.82 -4.49
N MET A 36 21.21 2.54 -3.26
CA MET A 36 20.40 1.79 -2.29
C MET A 36 19.10 2.51 -1.93
N LEU A 37 19.13 3.83 -1.76
CA LEU A 37 17.93 4.65 -1.58
C LEU A 37 16.97 4.50 -2.76
N ASN A 38 17.51 4.64 -3.98
CA ASN A 38 16.70 4.57 -5.19
C ASN A 38 16.07 3.19 -5.36
N ASP A 39 16.73 2.12 -4.93
CA ASP A 39 16.15 0.78 -4.92
C ASP A 39 14.99 0.68 -3.91
N VAL A 40 15.13 1.24 -2.71
CA VAL A 40 14.04 1.38 -1.72
C VAL A 40 12.86 2.17 -2.28
N LEU A 41 13.11 3.35 -2.86
CA LEU A 41 12.06 4.21 -3.41
C LEU A 41 11.36 3.57 -4.60
N ARG A 42 12.12 2.88 -5.46
CA ARG A 42 11.57 2.13 -6.61
C ARG A 42 10.68 0.98 -6.17
N ASP A 43 11.03 0.29 -5.09
CA ASP A 43 10.28 -0.87 -4.60
C ASP A 43 9.12 -0.49 -3.67
N LEU A 44 9.04 0.77 -3.23
CA LEU A 44 7.96 1.26 -2.38
C LEU A 44 6.60 1.13 -3.07
N GLU A 45 6.50 1.53 -4.34
CA GLU A 45 5.25 1.40 -5.11
C GLU A 45 4.84 -0.07 -5.27
N LYS A 46 5.81 -0.99 -5.39
CA LYS A 46 5.53 -2.43 -5.53
C LYS A 46 4.81 -3.00 -4.31
N SER A 47 4.99 -2.40 -3.12
CA SER A 47 4.27 -2.81 -1.91
C SER A 47 2.74 -2.67 -2.03
N PHE A 48 2.26 -1.82 -2.95
CA PHE A 48 0.84 -1.57 -3.18
C PHE A 48 0.25 -2.37 -4.35
N ILE A 49 1.05 -3.21 -5.02
CA ILE A 49 0.59 -4.04 -6.13
C ILE A 49 0.07 -5.38 -5.59
N LEU A 50 -1.23 -5.63 -5.75
CA LEU A 50 -1.82 -6.91 -5.41
C LEU A 50 -1.37 -8.00 -6.40
N PRO A 51 -0.98 -9.20 -5.93
CA PRO A 51 -0.63 -10.32 -6.81
C PRO A 51 -1.77 -10.74 -7.73
N GLN A 52 -3.00 -10.70 -7.20
CA GLN A 52 -4.23 -11.06 -7.90
C GLN A 52 -5.31 -10.06 -7.54
N THR A 53 -6.08 -9.62 -8.54
CA THR A 53 -7.28 -8.80 -8.36
C THR A 53 -8.45 -9.34 -9.16
N PRO A 54 -9.69 -9.07 -8.73
CA PRO A 54 -10.85 -9.35 -9.56
C PRO A 54 -10.78 -8.59 -10.90
N PRO A 55 -11.41 -9.12 -11.97
CA PRO A 55 -11.51 -8.42 -13.25
C PRO A 55 -12.12 -7.02 -13.08
N GLY A 56 -11.58 -6.03 -13.78
CA GLY A 56 -12.05 -4.64 -13.72
C GLY A 56 -11.54 -3.84 -12.51
N VAL A 57 -10.68 -4.43 -11.65
CA VAL A 57 -10.03 -3.73 -10.53
C VAL A 57 -8.54 -3.55 -10.82
N TYR A 58 -8.04 -2.32 -10.65
CA TYR A 58 -6.61 -2.08 -10.70
C TYR A 58 -5.86 -2.88 -9.64
N ARG A 59 -4.72 -3.45 -10.03
CA ARG A 59 -3.82 -4.17 -9.13
C ARG A 59 -3.14 -3.25 -8.13
N ASN A 60 -2.80 -2.04 -8.54
CA ASN A 60 -2.23 -1.04 -7.64
C ASN A 60 -3.35 -0.47 -6.77
N LEU A 61 -3.23 -0.67 -5.45
CA LEU A 61 -4.19 -0.22 -4.45
C LEU A 61 -4.38 1.31 -4.44
N LEU A 62 -3.34 2.08 -4.81
CA LEU A 62 -3.38 3.53 -4.79
C LEU A 62 -4.20 4.12 -5.94
N TYR A 63 -4.50 3.33 -6.98
CA TYR A 63 -5.25 3.79 -8.13
C TYR A 63 -6.74 3.47 -8.01
N SER A 64 -7.53 4.49 -8.32
CA SER A 64 -8.99 4.43 -8.34
C SER A 64 -9.48 4.56 -9.77
N LEU A 65 -10.62 3.92 -10.06
CA LEU A 65 -11.35 4.20 -11.29
C LEU A 65 -11.88 5.65 -11.26
N PRO A 66 -11.82 6.38 -12.39
CA PRO A 66 -12.30 7.75 -12.45
C PRO A 66 -13.76 7.87 -11.98
N GLY A 67 -14.08 8.95 -11.25
CA GLY A 67 -15.45 9.24 -10.78
C GLY A 67 -15.89 8.45 -9.53
N ARG A 68 -14.96 7.86 -8.77
CA ARG A 68 -15.26 7.12 -7.53
C ARG A 68 -14.79 7.85 -6.26
N THR A 69 -15.42 7.49 -5.13
CA THR A 69 -15.20 7.98 -3.77
C THR A 69 -13.74 7.81 -3.29
N PRO A 70 -13.28 8.53 -2.24
CA PRO A 70 -11.91 8.45 -1.72
C PRO A 70 -11.66 7.15 -0.92
N GLN A 71 -11.93 5.99 -1.51
CA GLN A 71 -11.73 4.67 -0.90
C GLN A 71 -10.95 3.76 -1.85
N PHE A 72 -10.19 2.82 -1.27
CA PHE A 72 -9.54 1.75 -2.03
C PHE A 72 -10.55 0.97 -2.87
N SER A 73 -10.31 0.87 -4.18
CA SER A 73 -11.17 0.18 -5.14
C SER A 73 -11.57 -1.22 -4.67
N VAL A 74 -10.62 -1.98 -4.11
CA VAL A 74 -10.83 -3.36 -3.64
C VAL A 74 -11.93 -3.48 -2.56
N LEU A 75 -12.14 -2.46 -1.73
CA LEU A 75 -13.21 -2.45 -0.72
C LEU A 75 -14.59 -2.24 -1.37
N ARG A 76 -14.68 -1.40 -2.39
CA ARG A 76 -15.93 -1.15 -3.11
C ARG A 76 -16.36 -2.36 -3.94
N PHE A 77 -15.44 -3.05 -4.61
CA PHE A 77 -15.79 -4.24 -5.39
C PHE A 77 -16.27 -5.39 -4.50
N SER A 78 -15.74 -5.53 -3.28
CA SER A 78 -16.32 -6.44 -2.28
C SER A 78 -17.78 -6.08 -1.96
N GLN A 79 -18.15 -4.80 -2.00
CA GLN A 79 -19.52 -4.34 -1.77
C GLN A 79 -20.42 -4.47 -3.02
N GLU A 80 -19.90 -4.21 -4.22
CA GLU A 80 -20.63 -4.29 -5.49
C GLU A 80 -20.91 -5.73 -5.92
N ALA A 81 -19.96 -6.66 -5.73
CA ALA A 81 -20.18 -8.09 -6.00
C ALA A 81 -21.37 -8.64 -5.19
N VAL A 82 -21.56 -8.11 -3.98
CA VAL A 82 -22.69 -8.46 -3.09
C VAL A 82 -24.01 -7.94 -3.63
N LEU A 83 -24.03 -6.72 -4.20
CA LEU A 83 -25.23 -6.14 -4.81
C LEU A 83 -25.65 -6.90 -6.08
N HIS A 84 -24.71 -7.37 -6.90
CA HIS A 84 -25.02 -8.12 -8.11
C HIS A 84 -25.44 -9.58 -7.85
N CYS A 85 -24.98 -10.19 -6.75
CA CYS A 85 -25.57 -11.43 -6.24
C CYS A 85 -27.03 -11.29 -5.79
N ASN A 86 -27.62 -10.09 -5.78
CA ASN A 86 -29.04 -9.89 -5.50
C ASN A 86 -29.90 -9.98 -6.77
N VAL A 87 -29.32 -9.77 -7.95
CA VAL A 87 -30.06 -9.63 -9.22
C VAL A 87 -30.10 -10.95 -10.00
N THR A 88 -29.07 -11.78 -9.90
CA THR A 88 -28.99 -13.07 -10.60
C THR A 88 -29.56 -14.25 -9.82
N SER A 89 -29.83 -14.11 -8.51
CA SER A 89 -30.43 -15.17 -7.68
C SER A 89 -31.96 -15.07 -7.64
N ARG A 90 -32.64 -15.18 -8.78
CA ARG A 90 -34.08 -15.51 -8.79
C ARG A 90 -34.35 -17.01 -8.57
N ALA A 91 -33.30 -17.84 -8.53
CA ALA A 91 -33.40 -19.25 -8.21
C ALA A 91 -32.36 -19.63 -7.14
N LEU A 92 -32.74 -19.48 -5.87
CA LEU A 92 -32.33 -20.28 -4.69
C LEU A 92 -32.60 -19.44 -3.43
N LYS A 93 -33.80 -19.60 -2.86
CA LYS A 93 -34.22 -19.06 -1.55
C LYS A 93 -33.55 -19.81 -0.40
N HIS A 94 -32.22 -19.89 -0.37
CA HIS A 94 -31.50 -20.44 0.79
C HIS A 94 -30.37 -19.51 1.25
N ASN A 95 -30.57 -19.00 2.48
CA ASN A 95 -29.58 -18.57 3.47
C ASN A 95 -28.99 -17.15 3.33
N SER A 96 -29.73 -16.17 3.86
CA SER A 96 -29.23 -14.81 4.14
C SER A 96 -28.00 -14.78 5.04
N ALA A 97 -27.93 -15.68 6.04
CA ALA A 97 -26.79 -15.79 6.96
C ALA A 97 -25.49 -16.25 6.27
N ALA A 98 -25.57 -17.19 5.32
CA ALA A 98 -24.39 -17.63 4.56
C ALA A 98 -23.85 -16.52 3.63
N LYS A 99 -24.75 -15.67 3.11
CA LYS A 99 -24.41 -14.51 2.29
C LYS A 99 -23.68 -13.44 3.10
N GLU A 100 -24.17 -13.14 4.30
CA GLU A 100 -23.54 -12.18 5.23
C GLU A 100 -22.12 -12.62 5.64
N VAL A 101 -21.94 -13.91 5.93
CA VAL A 101 -20.63 -14.50 6.27
C VAL A 101 -19.63 -14.35 5.11
N LEU A 102 -20.07 -14.53 3.86
CA LEU A 102 -19.22 -14.34 2.67
C LEU A 102 -18.88 -12.84 2.43
N CYS A 103 -19.82 -11.93 2.72
CA CYS A 103 -19.58 -10.48 2.61
C CYS A 103 -18.54 -10.03 3.63
N HIS A 104 -18.69 -10.48 4.88
CA HIS A 104 -17.77 -10.15 5.95
C HIS A 104 -16.37 -10.72 5.68
N SER A 105 -16.28 -11.96 5.17
CA SER A 105 -14.99 -12.58 4.84
C SER A 105 -14.27 -11.88 3.68
N THR A 106 -14.97 -11.48 2.62
CA THR A 106 -14.37 -10.75 1.49
C THR A 106 -13.92 -9.34 1.87
N MET A 107 -14.68 -8.62 2.69
CA MET A 107 -14.27 -7.32 3.23
C MET A 107 -13.04 -7.45 4.13
N ASN A 108 -13.01 -8.43 5.03
CA ASN A 108 -11.86 -8.69 5.89
C ASN A 108 -10.61 -9.08 5.10
N GLN A 109 -10.79 -9.82 4.00
CA GLN A 109 -9.69 -10.14 3.09
C GLN A 109 -9.14 -8.86 2.43
N SER A 110 -10.01 -8.01 1.88
CA SER A 110 -9.63 -6.73 1.29
C SER A 110 -8.91 -5.82 2.28
N LEU A 111 -9.40 -5.74 3.52
CA LEU A 111 -8.74 -5.02 4.61
C LEU A 111 -7.37 -5.62 4.93
N SER A 112 -7.27 -6.94 5.03
CA SER A 112 -5.98 -7.60 5.31
C SER A 112 -4.93 -7.33 4.23
N LEU A 113 -5.36 -7.30 2.96
CA LEU A 113 -4.49 -6.94 1.83
C LEU A 113 -3.99 -5.50 1.92
N ILE A 114 -4.88 -4.55 2.23
CA ILE A 114 -4.52 -3.14 2.42
C ILE A 114 -3.54 -2.98 3.59
N LEU A 115 -3.82 -3.62 4.73
CA LEU A 115 -2.95 -3.54 5.90
C LEU A 115 -1.56 -4.14 5.61
N ARG A 116 -1.52 -5.26 4.89
CA ARG A 116 -0.25 -5.90 4.48
C ARG A 116 0.56 -4.98 3.56
N ALA A 117 -0.09 -4.32 2.60
CA ALA A 117 0.58 -3.37 1.72
C ALA A 117 1.18 -2.20 2.50
N ILE A 118 0.42 -1.59 3.42
CA ILE A 118 0.90 -0.48 4.25
C ILE A 118 2.09 -0.92 5.13
N ARG A 119 2.00 -2.08 5.79
CA ARG A 119 3.10 -2.62 6.62
C ARG A 119 4.34 -2.96 5.81
N SER A 120 4.17 -3.48 4.59
CA SER A 120 5.27 -3.76 3.67
C SER A 120 5.99 -2.46 3.29
N ALA A 121 5.23 -1.45 2.90
CA ALA A 121 5.76 -0.13 2.58
C ALA A 121 6.50 0.49 3.78
N GLU A 122 5.91 0.44 4.98
CA GLU A 122 6.51 0.98 6.20
C GLU A 122 7.86 0.34 6.50
N ARG A 123 7.95 -1.00 6.43
CA ARG A 123 9.22 -1.71 6.63
C ARG A 123 10.29 -1.29 5.63
N LEU A 124 9.90 -1.09 4.38
CA LEU A 124 10.84 -0.68 3.33
C LEU A 124 11.35 0.75 3.56
N VAL A 125 10.46 1.66 3.98
CA VAL A 125 10.84 3.01 4.39
C VAL A 125 11.80 2.98 5.58
N CYS A 126 11.46 2.26 6.67
CA CYS A 126 12.33 2.11 7.83
C CYS A 126 13.70 1.51 7.48
N PHE A 127 13.74 0.57 6.53
CA PHE A 127 15.00 0.04 6.03
C PHE A 127 15.82 1.12 5.31
N GLY A 128 15.18 1.90 4.42
CA GLY A 128 15.82 3.05 3.78
C GLY A 128 16.36 4.07 4.78
N MET A 129 15.62 4.38 5.84
CA MET A 129 16.07 5.23 6.94
C MET A 129 17.37 4.71 7.57
N GLY A 130 17.36 3.43 7.98
CA GLY A 130 18.49 2.82 8.67
C GLY A 130 19.77 2.78 7.82
N LEU A 131 19.64 2.74 6.48
CA LEU A 131 20.78 2.85 5.57
C LEU A 131 21.43 4.25 5.58
N PHE A 132 20.64 5.30 5.82
CA PHE A 132 21.12 6.69 5.82
C PHE A 132 21.56 7.16 7.20
N GLU A 133 20.86 6.76 8.26
CA GLU A 133 21.16 7.19 9.62
C GLU A 133 22.43 6.52 10.18
N ASN A 134 22.69 5.25 9.83
CA ASN A 134 23.84 4.49 10.34
C ASN A 134 25.10 4.64 9.48
N TYR A 135 25.13 5.59 8.54
CA TYR A 135 26.33 5.81 7.76
C TYR A 135 27.43 6.38 8.67
N PRO A 136 28.59 5.71 8.80
CA PRO A 136 29.69 6.29 9.55
C PRO A 136 30.01 7.64 8.92
N ASN A 137 29.99 8.68 9.75
CA ASN A 137 30.65 9.94 9.42
C ASN A 137 32.15 9.65 9.35
N ASP A 138 32.62 8.96 8.31
CA ASP A 138 34.03 8.92 7.93
C ASP A 138 34.38 10.26 7.29
N LYS A 139 34.22 11.33 8.09
CA LYS A 139 34.87 12.59 7.86
C LYS A 139 36.24 12.49 8.52
N LYS A 140 37.23 12.10 7.72
CA LYS A 140 38.63 12.49 7.94
C LYS A 140 38.75 14.02 7.91
#